data_AF-A0A8I6SRN7-F1
#
_entry.id   AF-A0A8I6SRN7-F1
#
_cell.length_a   1.000
_cell.length_b   1.000
_cell.length_c   1.000
_cell.angle_alpha   90.00
_cell.angle_beta   90.00
_cell.angle_gamma   90.00
#
_symmetry.space_group_name_H-M   'P 1'
#
loop_
_entity.id
_entity.type
_entity.pdbx_description
1 polymer ?
#
loop_
_entity_poly.entity_id
_entity_poly.type
_entity_poly.pdbx_seq_one_letter_code
_entity_poly.pdbx_strand_id
1 'polypeptide(L)'
;MVIITKGRGLVSCVGKTIVSVDLDIPKNVQWLQLSHNSIYEIRDFQFWDLQLVYIVELDLAYNQIQQIGLNAFDGMRRLKKLDLSYNHLYHIMPNTFEANKQLEMLILQGNPLRYITQAESFLVSNSINYLDLSNCRVSHFHPLAFKSLPNLKHLNISHTWVSQIRTKVLDTLVLQLLDITETGIKCDGDTRALINWASNYTKIIGSPCKKNLKAETKKFEKLIAIKYPYFSEEDNEENRSSEEEYKCEPKDQTQAITTTRKPEETTKKKNFSLGYREHMLALSFFCGLIIGGAFSTTVIFMCIYSWKAIKTRRRRRMRQFRNNIYTTCETPPPTYCDLFGTN
;
A
#
# COMPACT_ATOMS: atom_id res chain seq x y z
N MET A 1 28.97 -23.51 4.00
CA MET A 1 27.89 -24.11 4.82
C MET A 1 28.00 -23.49 6.21
N VAL A 2 27.32 -22.36 6.44
CA VAL A 2 27.24 -21.61 7.71
C VAL A 2 25.83 -20.99 7.73
N ILE A 3 24.90 -21.63 8.43
CA ILE A 3 24.28 -21.28 9.73
C ILE A 3 23.55 -19.92 9.73
N ILE A 4 22.24 -20.02 9.53
CA ILE A 4 21.20 -19.03 9.86
C ILE A 4 21.45 -18.55 11.30
N THR A 5 21.64 -17.25 11.51
CA THR A 5 21.60 -16.66 12.86
C THR A 5 20.20 -16.89 13.45
N LYS A 6 20.10 -17.89 14.34
CA LYS A 6 19.00 -18.00 15.31
C LYS A 6 18.97 -16.72 16.13
N GLY A 7 18.14 -15.76 15.74
CA GLY A 7 17.99 -14.54 16.55
C GLY A 7 16.85 -13.65 16.10
N ARG A 8 16.81 -13.25 14.83
CA ARG A 8 15.87 -12.20 14.43
C ARG A 8 15.23 -12.39 13.06
N GLY A 9 15.26 -13.55 12.41
CA GLY A 9 14.53 -13.73 11.13
C GLY A 9 14.71 -12.59 10.11
N LEU A 10 15.88 -11.93 10.13
CA LEU A 10 16.19 -10.73 9.37
C LEU A 10 16.96 -11.15 8.12
N VAL A 11 16.57 -10.61 6.98
CA VAL A 11 17.29 -10.74 5.71
C VAL A 11 17.51 -9.34 5.16
N SER A 12 18.77 -8.97 4.97
CA SER A 12 19.16 -7.67 4.42
C SER A 12 19.72 -7.81 3.02
N CYS A 13 19.11 -7.11 2.07
CA CYS A 13 19.42 -7.09 0.65
C CYS A 13 19.62 -5.66 0.15
N VAL A 14 20.02 -4.75 1.03
CA VAL A 14 20.12 -3.31 0.74
C VAL A 14 21.22 -3.05 -0.28
N GLY A 15 20.94 -2.22 -1.30
CA GLY A 15 21.97 -1.76 -2.24
C GLY A 15 22.52 -2.84 -3.19
N LYS A 16 21.84 -3.98 -3.33
CA LYS A 16 22.30 -5.13 -4.12
C LYS A 16 21.90 -5.08 -5.59
N THR A 17 21.41 -3.95 -6.09
CA THR A 17 20.96 -3.76 -7.49
C THR A 17 19.85 -4.73 -7.93
N ILE A 18 19.02 -5.17 -6.98
CA ILE A 18 17.93 -6.11 -7.23
C ILE A 18 16.83 -5.45 -8.06
N VAL A 19 16.33 -6.14 -9.07
CA VAL A 19 15.29 -5.63 -10.00
C VAL A 19 13.90 -6.22 -9.76
N SER A 20 13.80 -7.30 -9.00
CA SER A 20 12.54 -7.98 -8.64
C SER A 20 12.66 -8.63 -7.27
N VAL A 21 11.54 -8.77 -6.56
CA VAL A 21 11.46 -9.52 -5.29
C VAL A 21 11.52 -11.04 -5.46
N ASP A 22 11.63 -11.54 -6.70
CA ASP A 22 11.76 -12.97 -7.02
C ASP A 22 13.15 -13.52 -6.62
N LEU A 23 13.43 -13.51 -5.33
CA LEU A 23 14.68 -13.93 -4.71
C LEU A 23 14.47 -15.28 -4.01
N ASP A 24 15.52 -16.09 -3.94
CA ASP A 24 15.52 -17.23 -3.04
C ASP A 24 15.80 -16.72 -1.62
N ILE A 25 14.74 -16.55 -0.82
CA ILE A 25 14.79 -16.03 0.55
C ILE A 25 14.21 -17.09 1.51
N PRO A 26 14.74 -17.25 2.74
CA PRO A 26 14.21 -18.20 3.69
C PRO A 26 12.77 -17.85 4.04
N LYS A 27 11.87 -18.84 3.91
CA LYS A 27 10.42 -18.66 4.08
C LYS A 27 10.00 -18.19 5.47
N ASN A 28 10.84 -18.40 6.47
CA ASN A 28 10.62 -17.97 7.86
C ASN A 28 11.11 -16.54 8.15
N VAL A 29 11.54 -15.79 7.13
CA VAL A 29 11.89 -14.37 7.26
C VAL A 29 10.74 -13.57 7.86
N GLN A 30 11.08 -12.70 8.80
CA GLN A 30 10.17 -11.81 9.52
C GLN A 30 10.49 -10.34 9.22
N TRP A 31 11.76 -9.99 9.01
CA TRP A 31 12.17 -8.66 8.59
C TRP A 31 12.94 -8.76 7.28
N LEU A 32 12.44 -8.12 6.24
CA LEU A 32 13.06 -8.15 4.91
C LEU A 32 13.39 -6.72 4.47
N GLN A 33 14.69 -6.44 4.34
CA GLN A 33 15.19 -5.15 3.86
C GLN A 33 15.61 -5.28 2.40
N LEU A 34 14.89 -4.60 1.52
CA LEU A 34 15.12 -4.55 0.08
C LEU A 34 15.32 -3.11 -0.40
N SER A 35 15.69 -2.18 0.49
CA SER A 35 15.87 -0.78 0.14
C SER A 35 17.09 -0.52 -0.75
N HIS A 36 17.10 0.66 -1.40
CA HIS A 36 18.17 1.08 -2.30
C HIS A 36 18.45 0.09 -3.45
N ASN A 37 17.40 -0.49 -4.01
CA ASN A 37 17.47 -1.40 -5.14
C ASN A 37 16.79 -0.78 -6.38
N SER A 38 16.54 -1.57 -7.42
CA SER A 38 15.93 -1.15 -8.68
C SER A 38 14.63 -1.91 -8.95
N ILE A 39 13.90 -2.29 -7.90
CA ILE A 39 12.60 -2.98 -8.03
C ILE A 39 11.60 -2.01 -8.66
N TYR A 40 10.96 -2.44 -9.75
CA TYR A 40 10.10 -1.59 -10.56
C TYR A 40 8.59 -1.84 -10.35
N GLU A 41 8.21 -3.08 -10.04
CA GLU A 41 6.81 -3.47 -9.84
C GLU A 41 6.68 -4.56 -8.78
N ILE A 42 5.50 -4.63 -8.16
CA ILE A 42 5.08 -5.75 -7.32
C ILE A 42 3.80 -6.33 -7.89
N ARG A 43 3.84 -7.60 -8.30
CA ARG A 43 2.73 -8.29 -8.96
C ARG A 43 1.73 -8.85 -7.94
N ASP A 44 0.51 -9.09 -8.38
CA ASP A 44 -0.52 -9.77 -7.57
C ASP A 44 0.01 -11.11 -7.03
N PHE A 45 -0.22 -11.36 -5.74
CA PHE A 45 0.17 -12.58 -5.02
C PHE A 45 1.68 -12.89 -4.98
N GLN A 46 2.55 -11.95 -5.36
CA GLN A 46 3.99 -12.24 -5.52
C GLN A 46 4.64 -12.77 -4.22
N PHE A 47 4.40 -12.13 -3.08
CA PHE A 47 4.96 -12.59 -1.80
C PHE A 47 4.34 -13.93 -1.32
N TRP A 48 3.08 -14.19 -1.69
CA TRP A 48 2.42 -15.47 -1.42
C TRP A 48 3.04 -16.61 -2.24
N ASP A 49 3.27 -16.39 -3.53
CA ASP A 49 3.88 -17.37 -4.43
C ASP A 49 5.33 -17.69 -4.03
N LEU A 50 6.04 -16.71 -3.46
CA LEU A 50 7.37 -16.88 -2.86
C LEU A 50 7.33 -17.52 -1.45
N GLN A 51 6.13 -17.75 -0.90
CA GLN A 51 5.91 -18.32 0.45
C GLN A 51 6.50 -17.46 1.58
N LEU A 52 6.57 -16.15 1.38
CA LEU A 52 7.08 -15.16 2.34
C LEU A 52 5.97 -14.66 3.28
N VAL A 53 5.18 -15.59 3.81
CA VAL A 53 3.95 -15.30 4.57
C VAL A 53 4.21 -14.91 6.03
N TYR A 54 5.43 -15.10 6.52
CA TYR A 54 5.83 -14.81 7.90
C TYR A 54 6.40 -13.39 8.10
N ILE A 55 6.55 -12.62 7.02
CA ILE A 55 7.04 -11.24 7.07
C ILE A 55 6.16 -10.39 7.99
N VAL A 56 6.83 -9.70 8.91
CA VAL A 56 6.30 -8.72 9.85
C VAL A 56 6.65 -7.31 9.40
N GLU A 57 7.87 -7.10 8.90
CA GLU A 57 8.31 -5.81 8.37
C GLU A 57 8.96 -5.97 7.00
N LEU A 58 8.51 -5.14 6.07
CA LEU A 58 9.02 -5.11 4.70
C LEU A 58 9.48 -3.69 4.38
N ASP A 59 10.77 -3.55 4.13
CA ASP A 59 11.38 -2.30 3.67
C ASP A 59 11.67 -2.40 2.16
N LEU A 60 10.98 -1.57 1.39
CA LEU A 60 11.14 -1.39 -0.06
C LEU A 60 11.48 0.07 -0.40
N ALA A 61 11.99 0.83 0.56
CA ALA A 61 12.33 2.23 0.38
C ALA A 61 13.40 2.43 -0.71
N TYR A 62 13.42 3.59 -1.37
CA TYR A 62 14.45 3.92 -2.37
C TYR A 62 14.58 2.85 -3.48
N ASN A 63 13.44 2.40 -3.99
CA ASN A 63 13.37 1.58 -5.20
C ASN A 63 12.77 2.40 -6.35
N GLN A 64 12.44 1.75 -7.46
CA GLN A 64 11.85 2.39 -8.64
C GLN A 64 10.39 1.96 -8.83
N ILE A 65 9.69 1.61 -7.74
CA ILE A 65 8.37 0.98 -7.83
C ILE A 65 7.36 1.99 -8.38
N GLN A 66 6.77 1.65 -9.52
CA GLN A 66 5.72 2.46 -10.17
C GLN A 66 4.35 1.82 -10.05
N GLN A 67 4.29 0.49 -9.96
CA GLN A 67 3.06 -0.29 -10.00
C GLN A 67 3.02 -1.32 -8.88
N ILE A 68 1.90 -1.35 -8.17
CA ILE A 68 1.58 -2.36 -7.17
C ILE A 68 0.26 -3.01 -7.58
N GLY A 69 0.28 -4.33 -7.74
CA GLY A 69 -0.91 -5.13 -7.98
C GLY A 69 -1.95 -4.97 -6.86
N LEU A 70 -3.23 -5.11 -7.21
CA LEU A 70 -4.33 -5.02 -6.25
C LEU A 70 -4.18 -6.03 -5.10
N ASN A 71 -3.64 -7.22 -5.39
CA ASN A 71 -3.48 -8.31 -4.41
C ASN A 71 -1.98 -8.57 -4.13
N ALA A 72 -1.12 -7.57 -4.32
CA ALA A 72 0.33 -7.74 -4.21
C ALA A 72 0.78 -8.28 -2.85
N PHE A 73 0.17 -7.79 -1.78
CA PHE A 73 0.49 -8.15 -0.39
C PHE A 73 -0.50 -9.16 0.21
N ASP A 74 -1.38 -9.75 -0.60
CA ASP A 74 -2.33 -10.75 -0.13
C ASP A 74 -1.59 -11.95 0.47
N GLY A 75 -2.08 -12.39 1.63
CA GLY A 75 -1.50 -13.52 2.35
C GLY A 75 -0.33 -13.18 3.28
N MET A 76 0.21 -11.95 3.22
CA MET A 76 1.13 -11.41 4.23
C MET A 76 0.35 -10.97 5.49
N ARG A 77 -0.21 -11.96 6.20
CA ARG A 77 -1.14 -11.72 7.32
C ARG A 77 -0.47 -11.17 8.58
N ARG A 78 0.85 -11.33 8.69
CA ARG A 78 1.65 -10.87 9.83
C ARG A 78 2.30 -9.50 9.60
N LEU A 79 2.16 -8.94 8.40
CA LEU A 79 2.77 -7.67 8.02
C LEU A 79 2.22 -6.57 8.91
N LYS A 80 3.12 -5.89 9.64
CA LYS A 80 2.85 -4.78 10.55
C LYS A 80 3.38 -3.45 10.04
N LYS A 81 4.55 -3.46 9.39
CA LYS A 81 5.18 -2.27 8.83
C LYS A 81 5.53 -2.50 7.37
N LEU A 82 5.14 -1.55 6.54
CA LEU A 82 5.50 -1.50 5.13
C LEU A 82 6.08 -0.14 4.80
N ASP A 83 7.35 -0.13 4.39
CA ASP A 83 8.01 1.05 3.87
C ASP A 83 8.08 1.00 2.34
N LEU A 84 7.41 1.94 1.69
CA LEU A 84 7.42 2.17 0.25
C LEU A 84 7.91 3.59 -0.07
N SER A 85 8.61 4.24 0.86
CA SER A 85 9.09 5.61 0.69
C SER A 85 10.08 5.73 -0.46
N TYR A 86 10.16 6.94 -1.03
CA TYR A 86 11.09 7.29 -2.11
C TYR A 86 11.04 6.31 -3.29
N ASN A 87 9.83 5.95 -3.71
CA ASN A 87 9.55 5.21 -4.93
C ASN A 87 8.91 6.15 -5.98
N HIS A 88 8.31 5.58 -7.02
CA HIS A 88 7.67 6.32 -8.12
C HIS A 88 6.17 6.04 -8.21
N LEU A 89 5.53 5.79 -7.06
CA LEU A 89 4.11 5.46 -7.00
C LEU A 89 3.26 6.69 -7.34
N TYR A 90 2.53 6.60 -8.45
CA TYR A 90 1.55 7.61 -8.85
C TYR A 90 0.19 7.43 -8.16
N HIS A 91 -0.18 6.17 -7.92
CA HIS A 91 -1.42 5.76 -7.28
C HIS A 91 -1.22 4.42 -6.55
N ILE A 92 -2.11 4.14 -5.60
CA ILE A 92 -2.29 2.84 -4.97
C ILE A 92 -3.79 2.55 -5.03
N MET A 93 -4.18 1.34 -5.38
CA MET A 93 -5.60 0.99 -5.42
C MET A 93 -6.17 0.98 -3.98
N PRO A 94 -7.37 1.51 -3.74
CA PRO A 94 -7.88 1.66 -2.38
C PRO A 94 -7.87 0.37 -1.56
N ASN A 95 -8.17 -0.77 -2.19
CA ASN A 95 -8.26 -2.07 -1.53
C ASN A 95 -6.93 -2.85 -1.45
N THR A 96 -5.79 -2.28 -1.87
CA THR A 96 -4.49 -2.98 -1.90
C THR A 96 -4.08 -3.56 -0.55
N PHE A 97 -4.44 -2.91 0.56
CA PHE A 97 -4.08 -3.35 1.92
C PHE A 97 -5.26 -3.93 2.70
N GLU A 98 -6.39 -4.21 2.04
CA GLU A 98 -7.61 -4.65 2.74
C GLU A 98 -7.40 -6.01 3.42
N ALA A 99 -6.58 -6.89 2.85
CA ALA A 99 -6.28 -8.22 3.39
C ALA A 99 -5.27 -8.20 4.55
N ASN A 100 -4.44 -7.16 4.67
CA ASN A 100 -3.36 -7.07 5.66
C ASN A 100 -3.88 -6.58 7.02
N LYS A 101 -4.61 -7.45 7.73
CA LYS A 101 -5.32 -7.10 8.97
C LYS A 101 -4.43 -6.70 10.16
N GLN A 102 -3.12 -6.84 10.04
CA GLN A 102 -2.14 -6.45 11.06
C GLN A 102 -1.26 -5.27 10.62
N LEU A 103 -1.47 -4.71 9.41
CA LEU A 103 -0.65 -3.61 8.91
C LEU A 103 -0.97 -2.34 9.70
N GLU A 104 -0.07 -1.95 10.58
CA GLU A 104 -0.21 -0.81 11.50
C GLU A 104 0.41 0.45 10.90
N MET A 105 1.58 0.31 10.26
CA MET A 105 2.38 1.42 9.76
C MET A 105 2.61 1.30 8.25
N LEU A 106 2.21 2.33 7.53
CA LEU A 106 2.44 2.47 6.10
C LEU A 106 3.19 3.78 5.80
N ILE A 107 4.38 3.66 5.23
CA ILE A 107 5.23 4.80 4.88
C ILE A 107 5.24 4.96 3.36
N LEU A 108 4.70 6.08 2.87
CA LEU A 108 4.63 6.41 1.45
C LEU A 108 5.42 7.68 1.10
N GLN A 109 6.20 8.20 2.04
CA GLN A 109 6.97 9.43 1.92
C GLN A 109 7.66 9.56 0.55
N GLY A 110 7.64 10.76 -0.04
CA GLY A 110 8.42 11.06 -1.24
C GLY A 110 7.92 10.42 -2.53
N ASN A 111 6.72 9.80 -2.54
CA ASN A 111 6.11 9.29 -3.76
C ASN A 111 5.26 10.37 -4.47
N PRO A 112 5.21 10.41 -5.82
CA PRO A 112 4.40 11.37 -6.57
C PRO A 112 2.89 11.03 -6.59
N LEU A 113 2.28 10.82 -5.43
CA LEU A 113 0.90 10.36 -5.27
C LEU A 113 -0.12 11.45 -5.68
N ARG A 114 -0.62 11.38 -6.92
CA ARG A 114 -1.66 12.30 -7.39
C ARG A 114 -3.08 11.79 -7.13
N TYR A 115 -3.26 10.48 -6.99
CA TYR A 115 -4.59 9.86 -6.91
C TYR A 115 -5.34 10.16 -5.59
N ILE A 116 -4.64 10.65 -4.56
CA ILE A 116 -5.25 11.02 -3.28
C ILE A 116 -6.29 12.17 -3.38
N THR A 117 -6.31 12.87 -4.52
CA THR A 117 -7.27 13.96 -4.80
C THR A 117 -8.57 13.49 -5.44
N GLN A 118 -8.71 12.20 -5.77
CA GLN A 118 -9.87 11.65 -6.48
C GLN A 118 -11.10 11.50 -5.58
N ALA A 119 -12.28 11.37 -6.19
CA ALA A 119 -13.57 11.36 -5.50
C ALA A 119 -13.91 10.05 -4.75
N GLU A 120 -12.91 9.42 -4.14
CA GLU A 120 -13.04 8.17 -3.39
C GLU A 120 -12.10 8.12 -2.18
N SER A 121 -12.14 7.03 -1.41
CA SER A 121 -11.17 6.83 -0.32
C SER A 121 -9.81 6.51 -0.92
N PHE A 122 -8.76 7.13 -0.40
CA PHE A 122 -7.38 6.88 -0.82
C PHE A 122 -6.97 5.43 -0.55
N LEU A 123 -7.33 4.93 0.63
CA LEU A 123 -7.09 3.56 1.07
C LEU A 123 -8.30 3.03 1.84
N VAL A 124 -8.43 1.71 1.87
CA VAL A 124 -9.40 0.95 2.66
C VAL A 124 -8.60 0.00 3.56
N SER A 125 -8.54 0.31 4.84
CA SER A 125 -7.87 -0.53 5.83
C SER A 125 -8.44 -0.33 7.22
N ASN A 126 -8.64 -1.44 7.93
CA ASN A 126 -9.09 -1.44 9.31
C ASN A 126 -7.94 -1.56 10.32
N SER A 127 -6.68 -1.61 9.88
CA SER A 127 -5.53 -1.82 10.78
C SER A 127 -4.55 -0.66 10.80
N ILE A 128 -4.45 0.10 9.70
CA ILE A 128 -3.48 1.19 9.57
C ILE A 128 -3.79 2.24 10.63
N ASN A 129 -2.81 2.50 11.50
CA ASN A 129 -2.85 3.50 12.56
C ASN A 129 -1.84 4.63 12.32
N TYR A 130 -0.79 4.39 11.54
CA TYR A 130 0.22 5.37 11.14
C TYR A 130 0.32 5.41 9.62
N LEU A 131 0.15 6.61 9.05
CA LEU A 131 0.29 6.85 7.62
C LEU A 131 1.22 8.03 7.36
N ASP A 132 2.31 7.77 6.64
CA ASP A 132 3.23 8.81 6.17
C ASP A 132 2.97 9.20 4.72
N LEU A 133 2.56 10.44 4.50
CA LEU A 133 2.39 11.06 3.18
C LEU A 133 3.29 12.29 3.03
N SER A 134 4.33 12.41 3.86
CA SER A 134 5.25 13.54 3.77
C SER A 134 5.94 13.58 2.42
N ASN A 135 6.19 14.77 1.90
CA ASN A 135 6.86 14.96 0.62
C ASN A 135 6.16 14.28 -0.60
N CYS A 136 4.85 13.94 -0.49
CA CYS A 136 4.11 13.29 -1.58
C CYS A 136 3.53 14.25 -2.65
N ARG A 137 4.00 15.51 -2.71
CA ARG A 137 3.53 16.56 -3.64
C ARG A 137 2.01 16.77 -3.65
N VAL A 138 1.35 16.49 -2.53
CA VAL A 138 -0.10 16.67 -2.38
C VAL A 138 -0.42 18.15 -2.19
N SER A 139 -1.40 18.68 -2.93
CA SER A 139 -1.86 20.08 -2.82
C SER A 139 -3.19 20.23 -2.09
N HIS A 140 -4.02 19.19 -2.10
CA HIS A 140 -5.31 19.13 -1.40
C HIS A 140 -5.74 17.69 -1.20
N PHE A 141 -6.68 17.46 -0.30
CA PHE A 141 -7.32 16.16 -0.09
C PHE A 141 -8.78 16.22 -0.54
N HIS A 142 -9.26 15.16 -1.16
CA HIS A 142 -10.69 14.99 -1.38
C HIS A 142 -11.41 14.80 -0.02
N PRO A 143 -12.64 15.31 0.18
CA PRO A 143 -13.42 15.14 1.42
C PRO A 143 -13.56 13.70 1.94
N LEU A 144 -13.41 12.71 1.07
CA LEU A 144 -13.54 11.29 1.41
C LEU A 144 -12.20 10.55 1.50
N ALA A 145 -11.06 11.24 1.31
CA ALA A 145 -9.76 10.60 1.14
C ALA A 145 -9.39 9.65 2.28
N PHE A 146 -9.75 9.98 3.53
CA PHE A 146 -9.43 9.16 4.71
C PHE A 146 -10.64 8.45 5.32
N LYS A 147 -11.81 8.48 4.65
CA LYS A 147 -13.06 7.95 5.20
C LYS A 147 -12.99 6.46 5.55
N SER A 148 -12.20 5.67 4.82
CA SER A 148 -12.05 4.23 5.03
C SER A 148 -10.79 3.83 5.81
N LEU A 149 -10.31 4.72 6.69
CA LEU A 149 -9.22 4.46 7.63
C LEU A 149 -9.67 4.73 9.09
N PRO A 150 -10.64 3.98 9.63
CA PRO A 150 -11.28 4.27 10.91
C PRO A 150 -10.34 4.21 12.13
N ASN A 151 -9.20 3.54 12.00
CA ASN A 151 -8.22 3.36 13.09
C ASN A 151 -6.97 4.24 12.92
N LEU A 152 -6.97 5.16 11.95
CA LEU A 152 -5.85 6.07 11.75
C LEU A 152 -5.70 6.99 12.96
N LYS A 153 -4.51 7.01 13.56
CA LYS A 153 -4.16 7.80 14.74
C LYS A 153 -3.07 8.82 14.45
N HIS A 154 -2.16 8.50 13.54
CA HIS A 154 -1.02 9.33 13.19
C HIS A 154 -1.01 9.55 11.69
N LEU A 155 -1.06 10.82 11.29
CA LEU A 155 -0.99 11.23 9.90
C LEU A 155 0.13 12.24 9.74
N ASN A 156 1.12 11.90 8.91
CA ASN A 156 2.18 12.83 8.54
C ASN A 156 1.90 13.37 7.13
N ILE A 157 1.70 14.68 7.01
CA ILE A 157 1.55 15.38 5.72
C ILE A 157 2.60 16.50 5.57
N SER A 158 3.68 16.42 6.34
CA SER A 158 4.76 17.41 6.32
C SER A 158 5.41 17.53 4.94
N HIS A 159 5.99 18.69 4.65
CA HIS A 159 6.63 18.98 3.36
C HIS A 159 5.73 18.70 2.15
N THR A 160 4.42 18.92 2.30
CA THR A 160 3.46 18.91 1.19
C THR A 160 3.00 20.33 0.86
N TRP A 161 2.32 20.51 -0.26
CA TRP A 161 1.82 21.83 -0.69
C TRP A 161 0.38 22.08 -0.26
N VAL A 162 -0.10 21.34 0.74
CA VAL A 162 -1.46 21.49 1.26
C VAL A 162 -1.59 22.87 1.88
N SER A 163 -2.49 23.70 1.34
CA SER A 163 -2.72 25.06 1.83
C SER A 163 -3.89 25.18 2.80
N GLN A 164 -4.76 24.17 2.84
CA GLN A 164 -5.93 24.12 3.72
C GLN A 164 -6.38 22.66 3.91
N ILE A 165 -6.92 22.34 5.09
CA ILE A 165 -7.61 21.07 5.36
C ILE A 165 -9.08 21.39 5.60
N ARG A 166 -9.92 21.08 4.62
CA ARG A 166 -11.36 21.38 4.70
C ARG A 166 -12.04 20.57 5.80
N THR A 167 -13.07 21.14 6.42
CA THR A 167 -13.85 20.53 7.51
C THR A 167 -14.30 19.11 7.22
N LYS A 168 -14.83 18.84 6.01
CA LYS A 168 -15.30 17.49 5.63
C LYS A 168 -14.21 16.40 5.70
N VAL A 169 -12.94 16.76 5.46
CA VAL A 169 -11.83 15.82 5.63
C VAL A 169 -11.62 15.54 7.12
N LEU A 170 -11.63 16.60 7.94
CA LEU A 170 -11.47 16.52 9.39
C LEU A 170 -12.59 15.72 10.07
N ASP A 171 -13.82 15.79 9.56
CA ASP A 171 -14.98 15.06 10.10
C ASP A 171 -14.78 13.54 10.07
N THR A 172 -13.92 13.04 9.16
CA THR A 172 -13.61 11.60 9.05
C THR A 172 -12.46 11.16 9.93
N LEU A 173 -11.71 12.10 10.50
CA LEU A 173 -10.43 11.86 11.16
C LEU A 173 -10.55 11.97 12.68
N VAL A 174 -10.07 10.95 13.37
CA VAL A 174 -9.94 10.91 14.84
C VAL A 174 -8.46 10.66 15.18
N LEU A 175 -7.64 11.69 14.95
CA LEU A 175 -6.18 11.57 15.07
C LEU A 175 -5.69 11.88 16.48
N GLN A 176 -4.65 11.14 16.91
CA GLN A 176 -3.83 11.47 18.07
C GLN A 176 -2.72 12.46 17.70
N LEU A 177 -2.17 12.35 16.49
CA LEU A 177 -1.10 13.19 15.98
C LEU A 177 -1.31 13.54 14.50
N LEU A 178 -1.11 14.81 14.18
CA LEU A 178 -1.06 15.31 12.82
C LEU A 178 0.22 16.13 12.63
N ASP A 179 1.10 15.75 11.70
CA ASP A 179 2.23 16.59 11.34
C ASP A 179 1.92 17.42 10.09
N ILE A 180 2.01 18.74 10.23
CA ILE A 180 1.82 19.73 9.17
C ILE A 180 3.07 20.61 8.96
N THR A 181 4.23 20.16 9.44
CA THR A 181 5.51 20.85 9.28
C THR A 181 5.77 21.16 7.81
N GLU A 182 6.17 22.40 7.52
CA GLU A 182 6.48 22.85 6.16
C GLU A 182 5.35 22.58 5.13
N THR A 183 4.09 22.73 5.57
CA THR A 183 2.93 22.80 4.66
C THR A 183 2.64 24.23 4.21
N GLY A 184 1.77 24.38 3.20
CA GLY A 184 1.28 25.68 2.74
C GLY A 184 0.15 26.29 3.60
N ILE A 185 -0.19 25.66 4.74
CA ILE A 185 -1.31 26.08 5.59
C ILE A 185 -1.00 27.45 6.19
N LYS A 186 -1.89 28.40 5.95
CA LYS A 186 -1.77 29.78 6.44
C LYS A 186 -2.55 29.98 7.73
N CYS A 187 -2.01 30.78 8.63
CA CYS A 187 -2.67 31.21 9.86
C CYS A 187 -3.77 32.25 9.58
N ASP A 188 -4.89 31.80 9.01
CA ASP A 188 -6.07 32.59 8.69
C ASP A 188 -7.37 31.91 9.18
N GLY A 189 -8.53 32.31 8.64
CA GLY A 189 -9.83 31.77 9.03
C GLY A 189 -9.97 30.26 8.84
N ASP A 190 -9.24 29.65 7.91
CA ASP A 190 -9.29 28.20 7.65
C ASP A 190 -8.55 27.42 8.74
N THR A 191 -7.51 28.02 9.35
CA THR A 191 -6.80 27.44 10.49
C THR A 191 -7.70 27.33 11.73
N ARG A 192 -8.75 28.13 11.86
CA ARG A 192 -9.70 28.03 12.98
C ARG A 192 -10.42 26.69 13.02
N ALA A 193 -10.81 26.17 11.87
CA ALA A 193 -11.44 24.86 11.77
C ALA A 193 -10.49 23.75 12.24
N LEU A 194 -9.23 23.80 11.79
CA LEU A 194 -8.18 22.88 12.21
C LEU A 194 -7.90 22.95 13.72
N ILE A 195 -7.79 24.16 14.28
CA ILE A 195 -7.60 24.37 15.73
C ILE A 195 -8.75 23.76 16.51
N ASN A 196 -9.99 24.06 16.12
CA ASN A 196 -11.17 23.60 16.85
C ASN A 196 -11.32 22.09 16.79
N TRP A 197 -11.07 21.49 15.63
CA TRP A 197 -11.02 20.04 15.48
C TRP A 197 -9.94 19.42 16.37
N ALA A 198 -8.71 19.93 16.32
CA ALA A 198 -7.59 19.36 17.06
C ALA A 198 -7.69 19.54 18.58
N SER A 199 -8.36 20.60 19.04
CA SER A 199 -8.52 20.92 20.47
C SER A 199 -9.19 19.82 21.30
N ASN A 200 -9.89 18.88 20.66
CA ASN A 200 -10.59 17.81 21.37
C ASN A 200 -9.64 16.71 21.87
N TYR A 201 -8.60 16.35 21.11
CA TYR A 201 -7.70 15.23 21.45
C TYR A 201 -6.46 15.08 20.54
N THR A 202 -6.23 15.98 19.58
CA THR A 202 -5.15 15.83 18.58
C THR A 202 -3.98 16.74 18.90
N LYS A 203 -2.77 16.17 18.86
CA LYS A 203 -1.52 16.94 18.88
C LYS A 203 -1.09 17.27 17.46
N ILE A 204 -0.53 18.46 17.26
CA ILE A 204 -0.04 18.90 15.95
C ILE A 204 1.48 19.07 16.01
N ILE A 205 2.21 18.60 15.01
CA ILE A 205 3.63 18.93 14.82
C ILE A 205 3.73 19.99 13.72
N GLY A 206 4.61 20.98 13.94
CA GLY A 206 4.71 22.17 13.11
C GLY A 206 3.73 23.28 13.52
N SER A 207 3.91 24.47 12.95
CA SER A 207 3.02 25.62 13.15
C SER A 207 2.78 26.36 11.84
N PRO A 208 1.52 26.57 11.42
CA PRO A 208 1.18 27.41 10.27
C PRO A 208 1.29 28.91 10.62
N CYS A 209 1.42 29.24 11.91
CA CYS A 209 1.46 30.60 12.43
C CYS A 209 2.91 31.00 12.73
N LYS A 210 3.38 32.10 12.12
CA LYS A 210 4.61 32.79 12.56
C LYS A 210 4.34 33.43 13.92
N LYS A 211 5.33 33.43 14.83
CA LYS A 211 5.28 34.12 16.13
C LYS A 211 4.96 35.62 15.91
N ASN A 212 3.67 36.02 15.97
CA ASN A 212 3.16 37.39 16.18
C ASN A 212 1.66 37.63 15.85
N LEU A 213 0.80 36.62 15.72
CA LEU A 213 -0.62 36.84 15.32
C LEU A 213 -1.66 36.43 16.37
N LYS A 214 -2.19 37.37 17.16
CA LYS A 214 -3.52 37.26 17.83
C LYS A 214 -3.70 36.09 18.84
N ALA A 215 -4.86 36.06 19.52
CA ALA A 215 -5.21 35.06 20.53
C ALA A 215 -5.31 33.61 19.99
N GLU A 216 -5.60 33.46 18.70
CA GLU A 216 -5.71 32.15 18.02
C GLU A 216 -4.36 31.41 18.01
N THR A 217 -3.24 32.13 17.88
CA THR A 217 -1.90 31.51 17.93
C THR A 217 -1.58 30.94 19.32
N LYS A 218 -2.02 31.60 20.40
CA LYS A 218 -1.87 31.07 21.78
C LYS A 218 -2.67 29.78 22.02
N LYS A 219 -3.80 29.60 21.33
CA LYS A 219 -4.58 28.35 21.37
C LYS A 219 -3.87 27.25 20.59
N PHE A 220 -3.32 27.57 19.41
CA PHE A 220 -2.57 26.64 18.58
C PHE A 220 -1.29 26.16 19.28
N GLU A 221 -0.53 27.04 19.94
CA GLU A 221 0.71 26.71 20.66
C GLU A 221 0.54 25.57 21.69
N LYS A 222 -0.63 25.46 22.33
CA LYS A 222 -0.95 24.40 23.30
C LYS A 222 -1.14 23.02 22.66
N LEU A 223 -1.39 22.98 21.35
CA LEU A 223 -1.59 21.76 20.58
C LEU A 223 -0.26 21.20 20.05
N ILE A 224 0.81 22.01 20.05
CA ILE A 224 2.09 21.63 19.47
C ILE A 224 2.72 20.48 20.26
N ALA A 225 3.05 19.39 19.56
CA ALA A 225 3.91 18.32 20.07
C ALA A 225 5.36 18.57 19.63
N ILE A 226 6.30 18.22 20.52
CA ILE A 226 7.74 18.44 20.32
C ILE A 226 8.44 17.18 19.80
N LYS A 227 7.81 15.99 19.90
CA LYS A 227 8.42 14.71 19.49
C LYS A 227 7.40 13.78 18.84
N TYR A 228 7.87 13.01 17.86
CA TYR A 228 7.13 11.87 17.30
C TYR A 228 7.12 10.70 18.29
N PRO A 229 5.94 10.12 18.62
CA PRO A 229 5.86 8.98 19.54
C PRO A 229 6.33 7.65 18.92
N TYR A 230 6.57 7.58 17.60
CA TYR A 230 6.96 6.35 16.89
C TYR A 230 8.46 6.20 16.63
N PHE A 231 9.26 7.25 16.85
CA PHE A 231 10.71 7.12 16.91
C PHE A 231 11.10 6.91 18.37
N SER A 232 11.02 5.67 18.86
CA SER A 232 11.94 5.25 19.90
C SER A 232 13.31 5.15 19.24
N GLU A 233 14.24 5.96 19.73
CA GLU A 233 15.67 5.73 19.58
C GLU A 233 16.00 4.35 20.17
N GLU A 234 15.83 3.30 19.37
CA GLU A 234 16.43 1.98 19.58
C GLU A 234 17.17 1.58 18.31
N ASP A 235 18.05 2.46 17.84
CA ASP A 235 19.23 2.09 17.07
C ASP A 235 20.35 3.03 17.53
N ASN A 236 20.69 2.95 18.82
CA ASN A 236 22.05 3.27 19.23
C ASN A 236 22.94 2.20 18.59
N GLU A 237 23.66 2.61 17.55
CA GLU A 237 24.88 1.93 17.10
C GLU A 237 25.76 1.65 18.31
N GLU A 238 25.90 0.38 18.67
CA GLU A 238 27.14 -0.27 19.09
C GLU A 238 26.86 -1.74 19.44
N ASN A 239 26.75 -2.58 18.41
CA ASN A 239 27.29 -3.94 18.50
C ASN A 239 27.57 -4.50 17.12
N ARG A 240 28.77 -4.18 16.64
CA ARG A 240 29.38 -4.75 15.44
C ARG A 240 29.84 -6.17 15.76
N SER A 241 28.91 -7.11 15.88
CA SER A 241 29.22 -8.54 15.88
C SER A 241 28.98 -9.08 14.48
N SER A 242 30.08 -9.41 13.79
CA SER A 242 30.18 -10.04 12.45
C SER A 242 28.91 -10.75 11.99
N GLU A 243 28.10 -10.06 11.19
CA GLU A 243 26.89 -10.59 10.57
C GLU A 243 27.26 -11.21 9.22
N GLU A 244 26.97 -12.50 9.04
CA GLU A 244 27.06 -13.12 7.74
C GLU A 244 25.85 -12.71 6.89
N GLU A 245 26.14 -11.98 5.81
CA GLU A 245 25.15 -11.44 4.89
C GLU A 245 24.47 -12.58 4.11
N TYR A 246 23.13 -12.68 4.23
CA TYR A 246 22.36 -13.61 3.38
C TYR A 246 22.52 -13.19 1.92
N LYS A 247 22.86 -14.14 1.04
CA LYS A 247 22.98 -13.84 -0.38
C LYS A 247 21.60 -13.73 -1.01
N CYS A 248 21.25 -12.52 -1.40
CA CYS A 248 20.00 -12.21 -2.09
C CYS A 248 20.12 -12.62 -3.56
N GLU A 249 20.04 -13.92 -3.82
CA GLU A 249 20.17 -14.49 -5.15
C GLU A 249 18.81 -14.52 -5.86
N PRO A 250 18.76 -14.19 -7.16
CA PRO A 250 17.56 -14.37 -7.96
C PRO A 250 17.11 -15.83 -7.92
N LYS A 251 15.80 -16.04 -7.85
CA LYS A 251 15.22 -17.37 -7.98
C LYS A 251 15.42 -17.84 -9.43
N ASP A 252 16.29 -18.82 -9.65
CA ASP A 252 16.60 -19.37 -10.97
C ASP A 252 15.31 -19.74 -11.73
N GLN A 253 15.07 -19.05 -12.85
CA GLN A 253 13.99 -19.36 -13.79
C GLN A 253 14.45 -20.34 -14.89
N THR A 254 15.47 -21.15 -14.64
CA THR A 254 16.02 -22.13 -15.61
C THR A 254 15.21 -23.43 -15.62
N GLN A 255 13.99 -23.34 -16.14
CA GLN A 255 13.38 -24.41 -16.93
C GLN A 255 12.71 -23.80 -18.19
N ALA A 256 13.50 -23.07 -18.97
CA ALA A 256 13.19 -22.88 -20.38
C ALA A 256 13.78 -24.06 -21.16
N ILE A 257 12.94 -25.04 -21.51
CA ILE A 257 13.32 -26.07 -22.49
C ILE A 257 13.44 -25.37 -23.85
N THR A 258 14.67 -25.08 -24.23
CA THR A 258 15.07 -24.77 -25.59
C THR A 258 14.99 -26.05 -26.42
N THR A 259 13.92 -26.23 -27.18
CA THR A 259 13.97 -27.06 -28.38
C THR A 259 13.58 -26.21 -29.58
N THR A 260 14.60 -25.90 -30.38
CA THR A 260 14.50 -25.35 -31.71
C THR A 260 13.64 -26.25 -32.60
N ARG A 261 12.47 -25.79 -33.03
CA ARG A 261 11.85 -26.16 -34.32
C ARG A 261 10.97 -25.00 -34.83
N LYS A 262 11.16 -24.68 -36.11
CA LYS A 262 10.42 -23.69 -36.91
C LYS A 262 8.93 -24.07 -37.05
N PRO A 263 8.05 -23.12 -37.44
CA PRO A 263 6.64 -23.12 -37.06
C PRO A 263 5.78 -23.97 -38.00
N GLU A 264 4.94 -24.82 -37.42
CA GLU A 264 3.73 -25.34 -38.07
C GLU A 264 2.51 -24.81 -37.31
N GLU A 265 1.67 -24.07 -38.01
CA GLU A 265 0.35 -23.64 -37.57
C GLU A 265 -0.53 -24.85 -37.30
N THR A 266 -0.86 -25.09 -36.03
CA THR A 266 -2.15 -25.70 -35.70
C THR A 266 -2.69 -25.12 -34.40
N THR A 267 -3.83 -24.46 -34.52
CA THR A 267 -4.71 -24.02 -33.43
C THR A 267 -5.04 -25.18 -32.50
N LYS A 268 -4.54 -25.18 -31.26
CA LYS A 268 -5.10 -25.96 -30.14
C LYS A 268 -4.81 -25.30 -28.79
N LYS A 269 -5.87 -25.26 -27.98
CA LYS A 269 -6.01 -24.65 -26.64
C LYS A 269 -4.82 -24.96 -25.73
N LYS A 270 -4.19 -23.92 -25.16
CA LYS A 270 -3.23 -24.05 -24.06
C LYS A 270 -3.93 -24.60 -22.81
N ASN A 271 -3.59 -25.83 -22.45
CA ASN A 271 -3.86 -26.39 -21.13
C ASN A 271 -2.93 -25.71 -20.12
N PHE A 272 -3.52 -25.15 -19.07
CA PHE A 272 -2.81 -24.65 -17.90
C PHE A 272 -2.21 -25.82 -17.10
N SER A 273 -1.04 -25.57 -16.55
CA SER A 273 -0.15 -26.53 -15.88
C SER A 273 -0.78 -27.21 -14.66
N LEU A 274 -0.33 -28.45 -14.48
CA LEU A 274 -0.77 -29.50 -13.58
C LEU A 274 -0.33 -29.28 -12.11
N GLY A 275 -0.37 -28.04 -11.61
CA GLY A 275 0.01 -27.71 -10.21
C GLY A 275 -1.18 -27.41 -9.28
N TYR A 276 -2.38 -27.23 -9.84
CA TYR A 276 -3.56 -26.77 -9.09
C TYR A 276 -4.55 -27.88 -8.71
N ARG A 277 -4.34 -29.14 -9.14
CA ARG A 277 -5.28 -30.24 -8.87
C ARG A 277 -5.11 -30.86 -7.49
N GLU A 278 -3.92 -30.82 -6.90
CA GLU A 278 -3.67 -31.47 -5.60
C GLU A 278 -4.21 -30.64 -4.43
N HIS A 279 -4.13 -29.30 -4.49
CA HIS A 279 -4.68 -28.43 -3.43
C HIS A 279 -6.22 -28.32 -3.45
N MET A 280 -6.86 -28.58 -4.58
CA MET A 280 -8.34 -28.60 -4.67
C MET A 280 -8.96 -29.87 -4.07
N LEU A 281 -8.23 -31.00 -4.06
CA LEU A 281 -8.70 -32.25 -3.46
C LEU A 281 -8.56 -32.25 -1.93
N ALA A 282 -7.56 -31.53 -1.40
CA ALA A 282 -7.38 -31.36 0.05
C ALA A 282 -8.49 -30.51 0.71
N LEU A 283 -8.98 -29.47 0.00
CA LEU A 283 -10.09 -28.63 0.50
C LEU A 283 -11.45 -29.36 0.46
N SER A 284 -11.65 -30.33 -0.45
CA SER A 284 -12.85 -31.18 -0.43
C SER A 284 -12.85 -32.20 0.71
N PHE A 285 -11.68 -32.60 1.22
CA PHE A 285 -11.58 -33.54 2.34
C PHE A 285 -11.80 -32.86 3.70
N PHE A 286 -11.33 -31.62 3.87
CA PHE A 286 -11.51 -30.89 5.14
C PHE A 286 -12.90 -30.30 5.34
N CYS A 287 -13.67 -30.03 4.28
CA CYS A 287 -15.09 -29.65 4.41
C CYS A 287 -16.02 -30.84 4.70
N GLY A 288 -15.57 -32.08 4.52
CA GLY A 288 -16.38 -33.29 4.74
C GLY A 288 -16.44 -33.79 6.19
N LEU A 289 -15.63 -33.23 7.11
CA LEU A 289 -15.49 -33.74 8.49
C LEU A 289 -16.05 -32.80 9.58
N ILE A 290 -16.62 -31.64 9.23
CA ILE A 290 -17.12 -30.67 10.23
C ILE A 290 -18.65 -30.50 10.23
N ILE A 291 -19.40 -31.03 9.27
CA ILE A 291 -20.87 -30.94 9.29
C ILE A 291 -21.47 -32.28 8.88
N GLY A 292 -21.73 -33.13 9.88
CA GLY A 292 -22.66 -34.25 9.74
C GLY A 292 -24.07 -33.71 9.55
N GLY A 293 -24.67 -33.97 8.40
CA GLY A 293 -26.05 -33.58 8.12
C GLY A 293 -26.28 -33.38 6.62
N ALA A 294 -27.09 -34.24 6.04
CA ALA A 294 -27.45 -34.25 4.63
C ALA A 294 -27.94 -32.88 4.16
N PHE A 295 -27.17 -32.20 3.32
CA PHE A 295 -27.69 -31.13 2.47
C PHE A 295 -27.75 -31.62 1.03
N SER A 296 -28.95 -31.49 0.46
CA SER A 296 -29.26 -31.75 -0.93
C SER A 296 -28.23 -31.13 -1.87
N THR A 297 -27.83 -31.88 -2.89
CA THR A 297 -26.89 -31.49 -3.95
C THR A 297 -27.21 -30.12 -4.56
N THR A 298 -28.45 -29.66 -4.46
CA THR A 298 -28.91 -28.33 -4.91
C THR A 298 -28.21 -27.15 -4.22
N VAL A 299 -27.84 -27.23 -2.93
CA VAL A 299 -27.20 -26.13 -2.19
C VAL A 299 -25.74 -25.94 -2.62
N ILE A 300 -25.02 -27.04 -2.85
CA ILE A 300 -23.64 -27.02 -3.37
C ILE A 300 -23.62 -26.44 -4.79
N PHE A 301 -24.58 -26.83 -5.64
CA PHE A 301 -24.73 -26.24 -6.97
C PHE A 301 -25.05 -24.75 -6.90
N MET A 302 -25.92 -24.29 -6.00
CA MET A 302 -26.20 -22.86 -5.83
C MET A 302 -24.99 -22.05 -5.36
N CYS A 303 -24.14 -22.58 -4.47
CA CYS A 303 -22.91 -21.92 -4.06
C CYS A 303 -21.89 -21.83 -5.20
N ILE A 304 -21.73 -22.88 -6.01
CA ILE A 304 -20.82 -22.89 -7.17
C ILE A 304 -21.33 -21.94 -8.27
N TYR A 305 -22.64 -21.91 -8.53
CA TYR A 305 -23.24 -20.99 -9.49
C TYR A 305 -23.15 -19.54 -9.01
N SER A 306 -23.38 -19.26 -7.72
CA SER A 306 -23.23 -17.93 -7.15
C SER A 306 -21.80 -17.43 -7.21
N TRP A 307 -20.81 -18.30 -6.93
CA TRP A 307 -19.39 -17.96 -7.04
C TRP A 307 -18.95 -17.74 -8.49
N LYS A 308 -19.40 -18.59 -9.44
CA LYS A 308 -19.18 -18.36 -10.88
C LYS A 308 -19.84 -17.07 -11.36
N ALA A 309 -21.05 -16.74 -10.89
CA ALA A 309 -21.75 -15.51 -11.24
C ALA A 309 -21.04 -14.26 -10.68
N ILE A 310 -20.55 -14.30 -9.44
CA ILE A 310 -19.75 -13.24 -8.82
C ILE A 310 -18.43 -13.04 -9.58
N LYS A 311 -17.70 -14.12 -9.89
CA LYS A 311 -16.45 -14.08 -10.67
C LYS A 311 -16.67 -13.50 -12.07
N THR A 312 -17.80 -13.81 -12.70
CA THR A 312 -18.14 -13.33 -14.05
C THR A 312 -18.59 -11.87 -14.04
N ARG A 313 -19.36 -11.42 -13.02
CA ARG A 313 -19.73 -10.02 -12.83
C ARG A 313 -18.51 -9.14 -12.52
N ARG A 314 -17.56 -9.62 -11.70
CA ARG A 314 -16.30 -8.93 -11.38
C ARG A 314 -15.39 -8.78 -12.62
N ARG A 315 -15.30 -9.83 -13.47
CA ARG A 315 -14.59 -9.77 -14.76
C ARG A 315 -15.25 -8.82 -15.77
N ARG A 316 -16.59 -8.71 -15.79
CA ARG A 316 -17.31 -7.75 -16.65
C ARG A 316 -17.09 -6.29 -16.21
N ARG A 317 -17.13 -6.00 -14.90
CA ARG A 317 -16.78 -4.67 -14.37
C ARG A 317 -15.34 -4.26 -14.68
N MET A 318 -14.38 -5.19 -14.54
CA MET A 318 -12.98 -4.93 -14.90
C MET A 318 -12.79 -4.67 -16.41
N ARG A 319 -13.56 -5.34 -17.29
CA ARG A 319 -13.54 -5.06 -18.74
C ARG A 319 -14.18 -3.72 -19.10
N GLN A 320 -15.29 -3.35 -18.47
CA GLN A 320 -15.90 -2.02 -18.66
C GLN A 320 -14.99 -0.90 -18.17
N PHE A 321 -14.34 -1.07 -17.02
CA PHE A 321 -13.40 -0.09 -16.48
C PHE A 321 -12.15 0.03 -17.36
N ARG A 322 -11.60 -1.10 -17.79
CA ARG A 322 -10.47 -1.15 -18.73
C ARG A 322 -10.80 -0.48 -20.07
N ASN A 323 -12.00 -0.69 -20.62
CA ASN A 323 -12.41 -0.03 -21.86
C ASN A 323 -12.63 1.48 -21.69
N ASN A 324 -13.10 1.95 -20.52
CA ASN A 324 -13.24 3.38 -20.24
C ASN A 324 -11.88 4.10 -20.06
N ILE A 325 -10.82 3.38 -19.65
CA ILE A 325 -9.46 3.92 -19.56
C ILE A 325 -8.84 4.10 -20.96
N TYR A 326 -9.12 3.18 -21.90
CA TYR A 326 -8.58 3.30 -23.26
C TYR A 326 -9.32 4.34 -24.11
N THR A 327 -10.63 4.57 -23.91
CA THR A 327 -11.38 5.60 -24.65
C THR A 327 -11.11 7.03 -24.19
N THR A 328 -10.44 7.25 -23.05
CA THR A 328 -10.09 8.59 -22.57
C THR A 328 -8.68 9.05 -22.97
N CYS A 329 -7.92 8.21 -23.68
CA CYS A 329 -6.55 8.52 -24.14
C CYS A 329 -6.46 8.88 -25.63
N GLU A 330 -7.56 8.91 -26.39
CA GLU A 330 -7.54 9.16 -27.85
C GLU A 330 -8.11 10.52 -28.29
N THR A 331 -8.54 11.40 -27.38
CA THR A 331 -8.91 12.78 -27.74
C THR A 331 -7.99 13.78 -27.07
N PRO A 332 -7.29 14.66 -27.82
CA PRO A 332 -6.50 15.73 -27.22
C PRO A 332 -7.43 16.66 -26.41
N PRO A 333 -6.93 17.25 -25.31
CA PRO A 333 -7.75 18.17 -24.52
C PRO A 333 -8.09 19.43 -25.35
N PRO A 334 -9.31 19.98 -25.23
CA PRO A 334 -9.68 21.20 -25.93
C PRO A 334 -8.77 22.35 -25.49
N THR A 335 -8.31 23.14 -26.46
CA THR A 335 -7.51 24.34 -26.21
C THR A 335 -8.36 25.42 -25.55
N TYR A 336 -7.71 26.26 -24.74
CA TYR A 336 -8.27 27.32 -23.89
C TYR A 336 -9.11 28.40 -24.64
N CYS A 337 -9.26 28.30 -25.97
CA CYS A 337 -10.07 29.21 -26.80
C CYS A 337 -11.51 28.74 -27.04
N ASP A 338 -11.90 27.51 -26.65
CA ASP A 338 -13.23 26.95 -26.96
C ASP A 338 -14.30 27.18 -25.86
N LEU A 339 -13.98 27.91 -24.79
CA LEU A 339 -14.87 28.10 -23.63
C LEU A 339 -15.54 29.48 -23.52
N PHE A 340 -15.26 30.40 -24.45
CA PHE A 340 -15.97 31.68 -24.54
C PHE A 340 -16.37 31.95 -25.99
N GLY A 341 -17.50 31.35 -26.37
CA GLY A 341 -18.21 31.69 -27.60
C GLY A 341 -18.78 33.10 -27.50
N THR A 342 -18.37 33.92 -28.45
CA THR A 342 -19.00 35.18 -28.87
C THR A 342 -20.47 34.98 -29.23
N ASN A 343 -21.36 35.66 -28.52
CA ASN A 343 -22.43 36.52 -29.05
C ASN A 343 -23.27 37.10 -27.91
#